data_AF-A0A061N631-F1
#
_entry.id   AF-A0A061N631-F1
#
_cell.length_a   1.000
_cell.length_b   1.000
_cell.length_c   1.000
_cell.angle_alpha   90.00
_cell.angle_beta   90.00
_cell.angle_gamma   90.00
#
_symmetry.space_group_name_H-M   'P 1'
#
loop_
_entity.id
_entity.type
_entity.pdbx_description
1 polymer ?
#
loop_
_entity_poly.entity_id
_entity_poly.type
_entity_poly.pdbx_seq_one_letter_code
_entity_poly.pdbx_strand_id
1 'polypeptide(L)' 'MAMRKTFHAAGFVKEAYYRSGWVDEDRTVYDGLSYAKTRSDWLHGTITPIQMDDEPF' A
#
# COMPACT_ATOMS: atom_id res chain seq x y z
N MET A 1 -1.69 -6.23 -12.67
CA MET A 1 -1.01 -4.94 -12.39
C MET A 1 -1.93 -3.71 -12.39
N ALA A 2 -3.20 -3.79 -12.83
CA ALA A 2 -4.08 -2.62 -12.92
C ALA A 2 -4.26 -1.90 -11.57
N MET A 3 -4.64 -2.64 -10.52
CA MET A 3 -4.90 -2.09 -9.18
C MET A 3 -3.75 -1.27 -8.59
N ARG A 4 -2.50 -1.76 -8.67
CA ARG A 4 -1.32 -1.04 -8.15
C ARG A 4 -1.10 0.30 -8.87
N LYS A 5 -1.28 0.31 -10.19
CA LYS A 5 -1.18 1.52 -11.01
C LYS A 5 -2.30 2.51 -10.67
N THR A 6 -3.52 2.01 -10.44
CA THR A 6 -4.66 2.85 -10.03
C THR A 6 -4.42 3.52 -8.69
N PHE A 7 -3.97 2.79 -7.67
CA PHE A 7 -3.67 3.39 -6.36
C PHE A 7 -2.56 4.43 -6.43
N HIS A 8 -1.48 4.13 -7.17
CA HIS A 8 -0.41 5.10 -7.39
C HIS A 8 -0.91 6.35 -8.12
N ALA A 9 -1.68 6.21 -9.19
CA ALA A 9 -2.24 7.35 -9.94
C ALA A 9 -3.23 8.17 -9.09
N ALA A 10 -3.95 7.54 -8.17
CA ALA A 10 -4.84 8.20 -7.22
C ALA A 10 -4.10 8.84 -6.03
N GLY A 11 -2.78 8.74 -5.97
CA GLY A 11 -1.93 9.32 -4.92
C GLY A 11 -1.97 8.57 -3.59
N PHE A 12 -2.30 7.29 -3.58
CA PHE A 12 -2.12 6.43 -2.41
C PHE A 12 -0.67 5.98 -2.32
N VAL A 13 -0.15 5.90 -1.09
CA VAL A 13 1.20 5.45 -0.78
C VAL A 13 1.15 3.98 -0.38
N LYS A 14 2.12 3.19 -0.87
CA LYS A 14 2.27 1.78 -0.44
C LYS A 14 2.85 1.78 0.97
N GLU A 15 2.06 1.34 1.95
CA GLU A 15 2.47 1.37 3.36
C GLU A 15 2.97 0.02 3.89
N ALA A 16 2.56 -1.10 3.28
CA ALA A 16 2.94 -2.41 3.77
C ALA A 16 3.07 -3.47 2.66
N TYR A 17 3.88 -4.49 2.96
CA TYR A 17 4.00 -5.73 2.20
C TYR A 17 3.86 -6.92 3.15
N TYR A 18 2.76 -7.66 3.05
CA TYR A 18 2.51 -8.83 3.88
C TYR A 18 2.88 -10.08 3.09
N ARG A 19 3.96 -10.77 3.48
CA ARG A 19 4.30 -12.05 2.87
C ARG A 19 3.29 -13.10 3.31
N SER A 20 2.71 -13.83 2.35
CA SER A 20 1.69 -14.85 2.63
C SER A 20 0.49 -14.32 3.45
N GLY A 21 0.14 -13.05 3.25
CA GLY A 21 -0.85 -12.35 4.07
C GLY A 21 -2.30 -12.69 3.74
N TRP A 22 -2.57 -13.39 2.64
CA TRP A 22 -3.91 -13.77 2.22
C TRP A 22 -3.95 -15.22 1.72
N VAL A 23 -4.96 -15.97 2.14
CA VAL A 23 -5.23 -17.33 1.68
C VAL A 23 -6.57 -17.30 0.96
N ASP A 24 -6.58 -17.76 -0.29
CA ASP A 24 -7.78 -17.82 -1.12
C ASP A 24 -8.55 -19.14 -0.89
N GLU A 25 -9.76 -19.24 -1.43
CA GLU A 25 -10.65 -20.40 -1.22
C GLU A 25 -10.03 -21.72 -1.70
N ASP A 26 -9.18 -21.66 -2.73
CA ASP A 26 -8.42 -22.78 -3.28
C ASP A 26 -7.15 -23.14 -2.49
N ARG A 27 -6.92 -22.48 -1.35
CA ARG A 27 -5.71 -22.55 -0.51
C ARG A 27 -4.45 -21.99 -1.15
N THR A 28 -4.56 -21.27 -2.26
CA THR A 28 -3.43 -20.53 -2.80
C THR A 28 -3.10 -19.39 -1.85
N VAL A 29 -1.80 -19.26 -1.55
CA VAL A 29 -1.27 -18.24 -0.65
C VAL A 29 -0.74 -17.09 -1.47
N TYR A 30 -1.20 -15.88 -1.16
CA TYR A 30 -0.82 -14.65 -1.85
C TYR A 30 -0.15 -13.67 -0.90
N ASP A 31 0.78 -12.90 -1.45
CA ASP A 31 1.30 -11.72 -0.77
C ASP A 31 0.28 -10.58 -0.79
N GLY A 32 0.13 -9.91 0.35
CA GLY A 32 -0.74 -8.76 0.53
C GLY A 32 0.01 -7.45 0.38
N LEU A 33 -0.66 -6.41 -0.12
CA LEU A 33 -0.17 -5.04 -0.20
C LEU A 33 -1.17 -4.12 0.47
N SER A 34 -0.68 -3.18 1.28
CA SER A 34 -1.50 -2.09 1.81
C SER A 34 -1.15 -0.78 1.11
N TYR A 35 -2.18 -0.02 0.77
CA TYR A 35 -2.08 1.34 0.26
C TYR A 35 -2.96 2.24 1.10
N ALA A 36 -2.43 3.39 1.53
CA ALA A 36 -3.21 4.37 2.28
C ALA A 36 -3.04 5.78 1.71
N LYS A 37 -4.04 6.61 1.99
CA LYS A 37 -4.01 8.05 1.80
C LYS A 37 -4.62 8.66 3.06
N THR A 38 -3.84 9.49 3.74
CA THR A 38 -4.32 10.14 4.96
C THR A 38 -5.40 11.16 4.61
N ARG A 39 -6.29 11.46 5.57
CA ARG A 39 -7.29 12.51 5.38
C ARG A 39 -6.64 13.88 5.09
N SER A 40 -5.52 14.18 5.73
CA SER A 40 -4.79 15.44 5.51
C SER A 40 -4.26 15.53 4.07
N ASP A 41 -3.64 14.47 3.58
CA ASP A 41 -3.15 14.40 2.20
C ASP A 41 -4.27 14.53 1.18
N TRP A 42 -5.41 13.91 1.44
CA TRP A 42 -6.59 14.09 0.61
C TRP A 42 -7.09 15.53 0.60
N LEU A 43 -7.20 16.18 1.76
CA LEU A 43 -7.69 17.55 1.90
C LEU A 43 -6.76 18.58 1.24
N HIS A 44 -5.45 18.41 1.36
CA HIS A 44 -4.47 19.38 0.86
C HIS A 44 -3.90 19.02 -0.52
N GLY A 45 -4.32 17.88 -1.09
CA GLY A 45 -3.79 17.39 -2.37
C GLY A 45 -2.32 17.00 -2.32
N THR A 46 -1.78 16.73 -1.12
CA THR A 46 -0.39 16.34 -0.91
C THR A 46 -0.24 14.82 -0.92
N ILE A 47 0.99 14.35 -1.08
CA ILE A 47 1.35 12.94 -0.92
C ILE A 47 2.53 12.92 0.05
N THR A 48 2.30 12.40 1.25
CA THR A 48 3.35 12.27 2.26
C THR A 48 3.95 10.86 2.18
N PRO A 49 5.25 10.71 1.86
CA PRO A 49 5.88 9.40 1.80
C PRO A 49 6.05 8.79 3.19
N ILE A 50 6.04 7.46 3.27
CA ILE A 50 6.44 6.76 4.49
C ILE A 50 7.95 6.61 4.57
N GLN A 51 8.49 6.67 5.78
CA GLN A 51 9.91 6.54 6.09
C GLN A 51 10.30 5.07 6.33
N MET A 52 9.94 4.19 5.39
CA MET A 52 10.08 2.73 5.55
C MET A 52 11.54 2.30 5.79
N ASP A 53 12.48 2.95 5.12
CA ASP A 53 13.90 2.59 5.11
C ASP A 53 14.75 3.48 6.03
N ASP A 54 14.14 4.47 6.71
CA ASP A 54 14.87 5.42 7.56
C ASP A 54 15.27 4.79 8.90
N GLU A 55 14.52 3.80 9.37
CA GLU A 55 14.91 2.95 10.50
C GLU A 55 15.34 1.56 10.00
N PRO A 56 16.45 1.00 10.55
CA PRO A 56 17.02 -0.24 10.04
C PRO A 56 16.21 -1.51 10.38
N PHE A 57 15.10 -1.38 11.13
CA PHE A 57 14.26 -2.50 11.56
C PHE A 57 12.76 -2.14 11.59
#